data_AF-A0AAW2KA43-F1
#
_entry.id   AF-A0AAW2KA43-F1
#
_cell.length_a   1.000
_cell.length_b   1.000
_cell.length_c   1.000
_cell.angle_alpha   90.00
_cell.angle_beta   90.00
_cell.angle_gamma   90.00
#
_symmetry.space_group_name_H-M   'P 1'
#
loop_
_entity.id
_entity.type
_entity.pdbx_description
1 polymer ?
#
loop_
_entity_poly.entity_id
_entity_poly.type
_entity_poly.pdbx_seq_one_letter_code
_entity_poly.pdbx_strand_id
1 'polypeptide(L)'
;MVEDRSVVKQTHEIINLEHALADAEMKLPEKFLVISIVDKFPKSWKNFGMTLKHQKGRLSLDDLMIAITIEEEHKSQTHKMPVEHHPRANLIVGKQKVNKVNSNSKAISKGKTT
;
A
#
# COMPACT_ATOMS: atom_id res chain seq x y z
N MET A 1 -16.61 -9.75 10.62
CA MET A 1 -16.41 -9.84 9.17
C MET A 1 -15.61 -11.08 8.87
N VAL A 2 -15.74 -11.58 7.66
CA VAL A 2 -15.12 -12.81 7.19
C VAL A 2 -13.96 -12.47 6.26
N GLU A 3 -12.86 -13.21 6.39
CA GLU A 3 -11.59 -12.99 5.68
C GLU A 3 -11.72 -13.02 4.15
N ASP A 4 -12.47 -13.98 3.60
CA ASP A 4 -12.56 -14.21 2.15
C ASP A 4 -13.62 -13.36 1.45
N ARG A 5 -14.03 -12.27 2.09
CA ARG A 5 -15.02 -11.33 1.57
C ARG A 5 -14.50 -9.91 1.70
N SER A 6 -14.84 -9.08 0.71
CA SER A 6 -14.57 -7.64 0.79
C SER A 6 -15.12 -7.08 2.11
N VAL A 7 -14.24 -6.40 2.83
CA VAL A 7 -14.55 -5.66 4.05
C VAL A 7 -15.42 -4.47 3.70
N VAL A 8 -15.13 -3.77 2.59
CA VAL A 8 -15.98 -2.67 2.08
C VAL A 8 -17.42 -3.14 1.90
N LYS A 9 -17.64 -4.27 1.23
CA LYS A 9 -18.99 -4.82 0.99
C LYS A 9 -19.68 -5.18 2.31
N GLN A 10 -18.97 -5.84 3.23
CA GLN A 10 -19.52 -6.19 4.54
C GLN A 10 -19.86 -4.97 5.38
N THR A 11 -19.10 -3.88 5.29
CA THR A 11 -19.41 -2.63 6.01
C THR A 11 -20.65 -1.96 5.43
N HIS A 12 -20.80 -1.91 4.10
CA HIS A 12 -22.03 -1.41 3.47
C HIS A 12 -23.26 -2.21 3.91
N GLU A 13 -23.15 -3.54 4.03
CA GLU A 13 -24.24 -4.38 4.55
C GLU A 13 -24.64 -3.98 5.99
N ILE A 14 -23.68 -3.66 6.86
CA ILE A 14 -23.94 -3.18 8.23
C ILE A 14 -24.62 -1.81 8.21
N ILE A 15 -24.16 -0.88 7.36
CA ILE A 15 -24.75 0.46 7.25
C ILE A 15 -26.19 0.38 6.72
N ASN A 16 -26.45 -0.48 5.72
CA ASN A 16 -27.81 -0.69 5.22
C ASN A 16 -28.75 -1.26 6.29
N LEU A 17 -28.24 -2.16 7.15
CA LEU A 17 -29.01 -2.65 8.29
C LEU A 17 -29.30 -1.53 9.29
N GLU A 18 -28.34 -0.64 9.54
CA GLU A 18 -28.58 0.52 10.41
C GLU A 18 -29.62 1.47 9.82
N HIS A 19 -29.60 1.76 8.52
CA HIS A 19 -30.63 2.56 7.88
C HIS A 19 -32.02 1.93 8.03
N ALA A 20 -32.14 0.60 7.86
CA ALA A 20 -33.40 -0.11 8.07
C ALA A 20 -33.86 -0.05 9.55
N LEU A 21 -32.93 -0.07 10.51
CA LEU A 21 -33.25 0.13 11.92
C LEU A 21 -33.70 1.58 12.20
N ALA A 22 -33.05 2.56 11.57
CA ALA A 22 -33.42 3.97 11.69
C ALA A 22 -34.83 4.25 11.14
N ASP A 23 -35.20 3.60 10.04
CA ASP A 23 -36.56 3.64 9.47
C ASP A 23 -37.61 3.02 10.41
N ALA A 24 -37.20 2.05 11.23
CA ALA A 24 -38.01 1.46 12.30
C ALA A 24 -37.92 2.22 13.64
N GLU A 25 -37.46 3.47 13.61
CA GLU A 25 -37.26 4.36 14.78
C GLU A 25 -36.25 3.85 15.83
N MET A 26 -35.40 2.87 15.48
CA MET A 26 -34.35 2.29 16.32
C MET A 26 -32.97 2.84 15.96
N LYS A 27 -32.82 4.17 15.95
CA LYS A 27 -31.56 4.83 15.57
C LYS A 27 -30.42 4.46 16.51
N LEU A 28 -29.30 4.04 15.93
CA LEU A 28 -28.09 3.72 16.68
C LEU A 28 -27.18 4.95 16.75
N PRO A 29 -26.51 5.21 17.89
CA PRO A 29 -25.50 6.26 17.95
C PRO A 29 -24.38 6.00 16.93
N GLU A 30 -23.99 6.99 16.14
CA GLU A 30 -22.92 6.84 15.13
C GLU A 30 -21.63 6.25 15.72
N LYS A 31 -21.24 6.72 16.91
CA LYS A 31 -20.07 6.21 17.63
C LYS A 31 -20.16 4.70 17.92
N PHE A 32 -21.36 4.19 18.20
CA PHE A 32 -21.57 2.75 18.39
C PHE A 32 -21.30 1.99 17.10
N LEU A 33 -21.77 2.50 15.95
CA LEU A 33 -21.53 1.88 14.65
C LEU A 33 -20.05 1.86 14.30
N VAL A 34 -19.37 2.99 14.45
CA VAL A 34 -17.92 3.12 14.17
C VAL A 34 -17.12 2.11 14.99
N ILE A 35 -17.34 2.06 16.30
CA ILE A 35 -16.65 1.11 17.19
C ILE A 35 -16.99 -0.34 16.80
N SER A 36 -18.27 -0.63 16.55
CA SER A 36 -18.74 -1.96 16.18
C SER A 36 -18.11 -2.46 14.90
N ILE A 37 -18.02 -1.63 13.86
CA ILE A 37 -17.41 -1.98 12.58
C ILE A 37 -15.92 -2.28 12.78
N VAL A 38 -15.19 -1.40 13.47
CA VAL A 38 -13.76 -1.57 13.75
C VAL A 38 -13.48 -2.85 14.54
N ASP A 39 -14.31 -3.16 15.54
CA ASP A 39 -14.20 -4.39 16.34
C ASP A 39 -14.59 -5.65 15.56
N LYS A 40 -15.37 -5.52 14.49
CA LYS A 40 -15.78 -6.62 13.61
C LYS A 40 -14.79 -6.91 12.49
N PHE A 41 -13.69 -6.16 12.38
CA PHE A 41 -12.71 -6.39 11.33
C PHE A 41 -12.12 -7.80 11.34
N PRO A 42 -11.76 -8.34 10.16
CA PRO A 42 -11.05 -9.61 10.05
C PRO A 42 -9.66 -9.56 10.72
N LYS A 43 -9.06 -10.72 11.03
CA LYS A 43 -7.73 -10.76 11.68
C LYS A 43 -6.64 -10.11 10.83
N SER A 44 -6.72 -10.26 9.51
CA SER A 44 -5.83 -9.64 8.51
C SER A 44 -5.89 -8.11 8.48
N TRP A 45 -6.90 -7.52 9.12
CA TRP A 45 -7.09 -6.07 9.25
C TRP A 45 -6.73 -5.53 10.65
N LYS A 46 -6.20 -6.38 11.54
CA LYS A 46 -5.90 -6.02 12.94
C LYS A 46 -5.07 -4.75 13.09
N ASN A 47 -4.00 -4.60 12.29
CA ASN A 47 -3.12 -3.44 12.39
C ASN A 47 -3.84 -2.15 11.99
N PHE A 48 -4.62 -2.20 10.91
CA PHE A 48 -5.45 -1.07 10.47
C PHE A 48 -6.49 -0.71 11.54
N GLY A 49 -7.19 -1.69 12.10
CA GLY A 49 -8.14 -1.48 13.20
C GLY A 49 -7.49 -0.85 14.44
N MET A 50 -6.26 -1.25 14.80
CA MET A 50 -5.51 -0.61 15.88
C MET A 50 -5.16 0.84 15.57
N THR A 51 -4.75 1.14 14.33
CA THR A 51 -4.47 2.52 13.88
C THR A 51 -5.71 3.40 14.05
N LEU A 52 -6.89 2.93 13.63
CA LEU A 52 -8.14 3.68 13.80
C LEU A 52 -8.49 3.92 15.27
N LYS A 53 -8.27 2.94 16.16
CA LYS A 53 -8.49 3.10 17.61
C LYS A 53 -7.57 4.15 18.24
N HIS A 54 -6.38 4.35 17.67
CA HIS A 54 -5.38 5.27 18.19
C HIS A 54 -5.52 6.70 17.63
N GLN A 55 -6.25 6.88 16.52
CA GLN A 55 -6.56 8.21 16.02
C GLN A 55 -7.44 8.96 17.04
N LYS A 56 -6.84 9.94 17.72
CA LYS A 56 -7.52 10.90 18.60
C LYS A 56 -8.24 11.94 17.75
N GLY A 57 -9.29 11.51 17.06
CA GLY A 57 -10.22 12.32 16.30
C GLY A 57 -11.55 11.58 16.27
N ARG A 58 -12.68 12.29 16.35
CA ARG A 58 -14.00 11.66 16.20
C ARG A 58 -14.12 11.19 14.75
N LEU A 59 -13.71 9.95 14.49
CA LEU A 59 -13.90 9.29 13.20
C LEU A 59 -15.42 9.21 12.95
N SER A 60 -15.89 9.88 11.90
CA SER A 60 -17.27 9.72 11.45
C SER A 60 -17.45 8.39 10.74
N LEU A 61 -18.70 7.97 10.52
CA LEU A 61 -19.00 6.78 9.75
C LEU A 61 -18.52 6.91 8.29
N ASP A 62 -18.66 8.11 7.70
CA ASP A 62 -18.20 8.40 6.35
C ASP A 62 -16.67 8.35 6.24
N ASP A 63 -15.96 8.94 7.20
CA ASP A 63 -14.49 8.87 7.26
C ASP A 63 -14.02 7.42 7.38
N LEU A 64 -14.71 6.62 8.21
CA LEU A 64 -14.43 5.19 8.36
C LEU A 64 -14.61 4.45 7.04
N MET A 65 -15.69 4.72 6.30
CA MET A 65 -15.94 4.08 5.00
C MET A 65 -14.88 4.41 3.95
N ILE A 66 -14.46 5.66 3.88
CA ILE A 66 -13.38 6.10 3.00
C ILE A 66 -12.08 5.39 3.38
N ALA A 67 -11.73 5.37 4.67
CA ALA A 67 -10.52 4.73 5.15
C ALA A 67 -10.50 3.21 4.87
N ILE A 68 -11.62 2.51 5.05
CA ILE A 68 -11.75 1.08 4.72
C ILE A 68 -11.53 0.86 3.22
N THR A 69 -12.11 1.71 2.37
CA THR A 69 -11.99 1.58 0.91
C THR A 69 -10.54 1.72 0.45
N ILE A 70 -9.82 2.72 0.96
CA ILE A 70 -8.41 2.94 0.66
C ILE A 70 -7.55 1.76 1.12
N GLU A 71 -7.76 1.26 2.33
CA GLU A 71 -6.99 0.13 2.87
C GLU A 71 -7.26 -1.17 2.08
N GLU A 72 -8.50 -1.43 1.66
CA GLU A 72 -8.83 -2.62 0.87
C GLU A 72 -8.15 -2.59 -0.51
N GLU A 73 -8.14 -1.42 -1.15
CA GLU A 73 -7.42 -1.21 -2.40
C GLU A 73 -5.91 -1.41 -2.23
N HIS A 74 -5.33 -0.80 -1.18
CA HIS A 74 -3.91 -0.92 -0.85
C HIS A 74 -3.51 -2.39 -0.64
N LYS A 75 -4.28 -3.16 0.17
CA LYS A 75 -4.05 -4.60 0.35
C LYS A 75 -4.15 -5.37 -0.96
N SER A 76 -5.15 -5.07 -1.78
CA SER A 76 -5.36 -5.73 -3.08
C SER A 76 -4.22 -5.51 -4.06
N GLN A 77 -3.53 -4.36 -4.01
CA GLN A 77 -2.35 -4.07 -4.82
C GLN A 77 -1.10 -4.79 -4.32
N THR A 78 -0.90 -4.89 -2.99
CA THR A 78 0.24 -5.62 -2.42
C THR A 78 0.25 -7.11 -2.74
N HIS A 79 -0.94 -7.73 -2.89
CA HIS A 79 -1.07 -9.13 -3.29
C HIS A 79 -0.84 -9.40 -4.77
N LYS A 80 -0.72 -8.36 -5.63
CA LYS A 80 -0.62 -8.51 -7.09
C LYS A 80 0.79 -8.30 -7.65
N MET A 81 1.81 -8.08 -6.83
CA MET A 81 3.18 -7.86 -7.33
C MET A 81 4.25 -8.63 -6.54
N PRO A 82 5.07 -9.47 -7.21
CA PRO A 82 6.48 -9.53 -6.86
C PRO A 82 7.10 -8.20 -7.31
N VAL A 83 7.24 -7.24 -6.39
CA VAL A 83 8.03 -6.04 -6.68
C VAL A 83 9.49 -6.47 -6.68
N GLU A 84 10.02 -6.87 -7.83
CA GLU A 84 11.47 -6.92 -8.05
C GLU A 84 11.99 -5.48 -7.95
N HIS A 85 12.36 -5.07 -6.73
CA HIS A 85 13.15 -3.88 -6.50
C HIS A 85 14.57 -4.13 -7.01
N HIS A 86 14.80 -4.00 -8.31
CA HIS A 86 16.15 -3.77 -8.81
C HIS A 86 16.58 -2.37 -8.35
N PRO A 87 17.63 -2.24 -7.52
CA PRO A 87 18.14 -0.94 -7.14
C PRO A 87 18.71 -0.25 -8.39
N ARG A 88 18.08 0.84 -8.83
CA ARG A 88 18.64 1.75 -9.83
C ARG A 88 19.69 2.63 -9.17
N ALA A 89 20.94 2.15 -9.16
CA ALA A 89 22.08 2.99 -8.84
C ALA A 89 22.38 3.93 -10.03
N ASN A 90 22.17 5.24 -9.86
CA ASN A 90 22.67 6.24 -10.81
C ASN A 90 24.17 6.42 -10.58
N LEU A 91 24.99 5.84 -11.45
CA LEU A 91 26.44 6.08 -11.45
C LEU A 91 26.72 7.49 -12.03
N ILE A 92 27.05 8.45 -11.17
CA ILE A 92 27.67 9.71 -11.60
C ILE A 92 29.13 9.40 -11.95
N VAL A 93 29.43 9.30 -13.24
CA VAL A 93 30.81 9.27 -13.74
C VAL A 93 31.37 10.69 -13.60
N GLY A 94 32.17 10.89 -12.56
CA GLY A 94 33.00 12.09 -12.43
C GLY A 94 33.87 12.24 -13.68
N LYS A 95 33.75 13.37 -14.38
CA LYS A 95 34.57 13.71 -15.55
C LYS A 95 36.04 13.83 -15.13
N GLN A 96 36.80 12.75 -15.21
CA GLN A 96 38.25 12.82 -15.18
C GLN A 96 38.76 13.31 -16.53
N LYS A 97 39.55 14.39 -16.50
CA LYS A 97 40.16 15.05 -17.65
C LYS A 97 41.08 14.07 -18.38
N VAL A 98 40.78 13.77 -19.64
CA VAL A 98 41.66 13.00 -20.52
C VAL A 98 42.71 13.95 -21.10
N ASN A 99 43.94 13.89 -20.58
CA ASN A 99 45.10 14.46 -21.26
C ASN A 99 45.54 13.50 -22.37
N LYS A 100 45.38 13.94 -23.61
CA LYS A 100 45.79 13.25 -24.83
C LYS A 100 47.30 13.41 -25.00
N VAL A 101 48.08 12.35 -24.78
CA VAL A 101 49.48 12.30 -25.23
C VAL A 101 49.56 11.32 -26.38
N ASN A 102 49.88 11.88 -27.55
CA ASN A 102 50.10 11.18 -28.80
C ASN A 102 51.59 10.77 -28.86
N SER A 103 51.86 9.51 -29.14
CA SER A 103 53.19 9.06 -29.56
C SER A 103 52.99 7.97 -30.58
N ASN A 104 53.25 8.33 -31.83
CA ASN A 104 53.07 7.49 -33.01
C ASN A 104 54.39 6.78 -33.32
N SER A 105 54.28 5.64 -34.00
CA SER A 105 55.30 4.83 -34.72
C SER A 105 55.62 3.48 -34.07
N LYS A 106 55.83 2.36 -34.79
CA LYS A 106 55.47 1.84 -36.13
C LYS A 106 55.98 0.38 -36.16
N ALA A 107 55.36 -0.48 -36.99
CA ALA A 107 55.81 -1.81 -37.46
C ALA A 107 55.60 -3.01 -36.49
N ILE A 108 54.73 -3.99 -36.80
CA ILE A 108 54.89 -5.17 -37.72
C ILE A 108 55.97 -6.13 -37.14
N SER A 109 55.81 -7.44 -36.92
CA SER A 109 54.74 -8.43 -37.10
C SER A 109 55.20 -9.81 -36.58
N LYS A 110 54.24 -10.72 -36.34
CA LYS A 110 54.30 -12.20 -36.38
C LYS A 110 55.05 -12.98 -35.28
N GLY A 111 54.29 -13.81 -34.56
CA GLY A 111 54.41 -15.27 -34.67
C GLY A 111 55.26 -16.03 -33.63
N LYS A 112 54.54 -16.63 -32.68
CA LYS A 112 54.59 -18.05 -32.23
C LYS A 112 55.83 -18.60 -31.46
N THR A 113 55.49 -19.17 -30.30
CA THR A 113 56.14 -20.19 -29.47
C THR A 113 57.23 -21.04 -30.12
N THR A 114 58.36 -21.24 -29.42
CA THR A 114 58.67 -22.44 -28.60
C THR A 114 59.82 -22.09 -27.66
#